data_AF-A0A419AAA5-F1
#
_entry.id   AF-A0A419AAA5-F1
#
_cell.length_a   1.000
_cell.length_b   1.000
_cell.length_c   1.000
_cell.angle_alpha   90.00
_cell.angle_beta   90.00
_cell.angle_gamma   90.00
#
_symmetry.space_group_name_H-M   'P 1'
#
loop_
_entity.id
_entity.type
_entity.pdbx_description
1 polymer ?
#
loop_
_entity_poly.entity_id
_entity_poly.type
_entity_poly.pdbx_seq_one_letter_code
_entity_poly.pdbx_strand_id
1 'polypeptide(L)'
;MSDEKHYVIVGAEVDQTERWLLPDGTIADQPAPGAIPLNVEFIGRLMVELSIRGKAQLSRQELDRAQEQVRAALMVQDFSALDGSAGLSDAERAAILERTTVRIEFESRSRDACGPDRNSRILVVPSDKTLEITQEMLERQGKAEGFRPPLSYELDKSLMLASLKSEILAMVREFAGKAPPDKWTPELQAALETHMAEAVAERSVFKDGGGLPADDVKNEIMTSPMRAFHRSVGIYATNMCR
;
A
#
# COMPACT_ATOMS: atom_id res chain seq x y z
N MET A 1 7.27 32.50 11.79
CA MET A 1 7.62 31.09 11.53
C MET A 1 6.28 30.43 11.27
N SER A 2 6.03 30.00 10.03
CA SER A 2 4.76 29.34 9.72
C SER A 2 4.68 28.04 10.51
N ASP A 3 3.54 27.80 11.14
CA ASP A 3 3.15 26.47 11.63
C ASP A 3 3.03 25.54 10.42
N GLU A 4 4.16 25.04 9.92
CA GLU A 4 4.21 24.08 8.83
C GLU A 4 3.62 22.76 9.34
N LYS A 5 2.37 22.51 8.96
CA LYS A 5 1.67 21.27 9.29
C LYS A 5 2.24 20.13 8.45
N HIS A 6 2.82 19.15 9.12
CA HIS A 6 3.52 18.02 8.52
C HIS A 6 2.54 16.87 8.19
N TYR A 7 1.90 16.90 7.01
CA TYR A 7 0.97 15.86 6.56
C TYR A 7 1.30 15.34 5.15
N VAL A 8 0.62 14.27 4.73
CA VAL A 8 0.76 13.66 3.39
C VAL A 8 -0.59 13.19 2.87
N ILE A 9 -0.70 12.98 1.56
CA ILE A 9 -1.92 12.49 0.92
C ILE A 9 -1.66 11.11 0.31
N VAL A 10 -2.17 10.07 0.95
CA VAL A 10 -1.99 8.69 0.48
C VAL A 10 -3.33 8.09 0.10
N GLY A 11 -3.33 6.98 -0.64
CA GLY A 11 -4.56 6.20 -0.78
C GLY A 11 -5.00 5.65 0.57
N ALA A 12 -6.30 5.67 0.84
CA ALA A 12 -6.85 5.08 2.06
C ALA A 12 -6.54 3.57 2.10
N GLU A 13 -6.07 3.06 3.23
CA GLU A 13 -5.88 1.62 3.41
C GLU A 13 -7.23 0.88 3.38
N VAL A 14 -7.21 -0.41 3.06
CA VAL A 14 -8.40 -1.23 2.88
C VAL A 14 -9.33 -1.28 4.11
N ASP A 15 -8.80 -1.11 5.33
CA ASP A 15 -9.55 -1.05 6.58
C ASP A 15 -9.81 0.39 7.07
N GLN A 16 -9.38 1.39 6.32
CA GLN A 16 -9.52 2.83 6.62
C GLN A 16 -10.40 3.53 5.58
N THR A 17 -11.31 2.79 4.95
CA THR A 17 -12.19 3.35 3.91
C THR A 17 -13.20 4.32 4.54
N GLU A 18 -13.22 5.56 4.04
CA GLU A 18 -14.17 6.60 4.47
C GLU A 18 -15.24 6.91 3.42
N ARG A 19 -15.06 6.46 2.18
CA ARG A 19 -15.95 6.76 1.04
C ARG A 19 -16.26 5.50 0.25
N TRP A 20 -17.46 5.45 -0.31
CA TRP A 20 -17.95 4.32 -1.10
C TRP A 20 -18.52 4.79 -2.43
N LEU A 21 -18.20 4.06 -3.50
CA LEU A 21 -18.82 4.20 -4.81
C LEU A 21 -20.09 3.35 -4.86
N LEU A 22 -21.24 4.00 -4.98
CA LEU A 22 -22.53 3.34 -5.07
C LEU A 22 -22.79 2.78 -6.47
N PRO A 23 -23.72 1.81 -6.64
CA PRO A 23 -24.02 1.21 -7.95
C PRO A 23 -24.49 2.19 -9.02
N ASP A 24 -25.10 3.31 -8.61
CA ASP A 24 -25.52 4.39 -9.51
C ASP A 24 -24.36 5.31 -9.95
N GLY A 25 -23.17 5.10 -9.39
CA GLY A 25 -21.95 5.85 -9.68
C GLY A 25 -21.69 7.05 -8.78
N THR A 26 -22.56 7.32 -7.80
CA THR A 26 -22.37 8.39 -6.81
C THR A 26 -21.41 7.98 -5.70
N ILE A 27 -20.83 8.96 -5.01
CA ILE A 27 -19.89 8.72 -3.89
C ILE A 27 -20.56 9.15 -2.58
N ALA A 28 -20.56 8.25 -1.60
CA ALA A 28 -21.18 8.46 -0.29
C ALA A 28 -20.21 8.18 0.87
N ASP A 29 -20.52 8.73 2.05
CA ASP A 29 -19.82 8.47 3.32
C ASP A 29 -20.29 7.20 4.04
N GLN A 30 -21.25 6.48 3.46
CA GLN A 30 -21.82 5.27 4.05
C GLN A 30 -22.00 4.20 2.98
N PRO A 31 -21.76 2.91 3.30
CA PRO A 31 -21.95 1.82 2.36
C PRO A 31 -23.43 1.56 2.10
N ALA A 32 -23.73 1.09 0.89
CA ALA A 32 -25.03 0.53 0.48
C ALA A 32 -24.82 -0.86 -0.17
N PRO A 33 -25.88 -1.67 -0.38
CA PRO A 33 -25.73 -2.95 -1.07
C PRO A 33 -25.07 -2.80 -2.45
N GLY A 34 -23.99 -3.55 -2.68
CA GLY A 34 -23.20 -3.47 -3.92
C GLY A 34 -22.27 -2.26 -4.03
N ALA A 35 -22.16 -1.44 -2.97
CA ALA A 35 -21.20 -0.35 -2.93
C ALA A 35 -19.76 -0.89 -2.89
N ILE A 36 -18.87 -0.16 -3.56
CA ILE A 36 -17.45 -0.50 -3.66
C ILE A 36 -16.68 0.46 -2.74
N PRO A 37 -15.84 -0.05 -1.83
CA PRO A 37 -15.01 0.81 -0.99
C PRO A 37 -13.98 1.57 -1.85
N LEU A 38 -13.84 2.88 -1.61
CA LEU A 38 -12.86 3.72 -2.28
C LEU A 38 -11.57 3.77 -1.44
N ASN A 39 -10.62 2.93 -1.81
CA ASN A 39 -9.33 2.75 -1.12
C ASN A 39 -8.22 2.38 -2.12
N VAL A 40 -7.03 2.07 -1.64
CA VAL A 40 -5.89 1.68 -2.48
C VAL A 40 -6.17 0.47 -3.39
N GLU A 41 -6.97 -0.51 -2.96
CA GLU A 41 -7.33 -1.65 -3.83
C GLU A 41 -8.19 -1.19 -5.01
N PHE A 42 -9.17 -0.31 -4.76
CA PHE A 42 -9.98 0.30 -5.81
C PHE A 42 -9.12 1.06 -6.82
N ILE A 43 -8.21 1.92 -6.33
CA ILE A 43 -7.31 2.71 -7.19
C ILE A 43 -6.50 1.77 -8.09
N GLY A 44 -5.89 0.73 -7.53
CA GLY A 44 -5.07 -0.17 -8.32
C GLY A 44 -5.86 -0.99 -9.35
N ARG A 45 -7.09 -1.42 -9.00
CA ARG A 45 -7.99 -2.06 -9.98
C ARG A 45 -8.35 -1.11 -11.11
N LEU A 46 -8.65 0.14 -10.79
CA LEU A 46 -8.93 1.19 -11.78
C LEU A 46 -7.71 1.44 -12.69
N MET A 47 -6.49 1.54 -12.13
CA MET A 47 -5.28 1.71 -12.93
C MET A 47 -5.03 0.54 -13.89
N VAL A 48 -5.27 -0.70 -13.45
CA VAL A 48 -5.19 -1.89 -14.32
C VAL A 48 -6.23 -1.83 -15.43
N GLU A 49 -7.49 -1.51 -15.11
CA GLU A 49 -8.55 -1.38 -16.11
C GLU A 49 -8.23 -0.31 -17.16
N LEU A 50 -7.81 0.87 -16.70
CA LEU A 50 -7.43 1.98 -17.58
C LEU A 50 -6.23 1.61 -18.45
N SER A 51 -5.23 0.91 -17.89
CA SER A 51 -4.08 0.42 -18.63
C SER A 51 -4.46 -0.60 -19.73
N ILE A 52 -5.45 -1.45 -19.49
CA ILE A 52 -5.94 -2.44 -20.47
C ILE A 52 -6.68 -1.74 -21.60
N ARG A 53 -7.57 -0.79 -21.27
CA ARG A 53 -8.36 -0.02 -22.26
C ARG A 53 -7.47 0.90 -23.09
N GLY A 54 -6.51 1.55 -22.45
CA GLY A 54 -5.62 2.54 -23.04
C GLY A 54 -6.30 3.89 -23.33
N LYS A 55 -5.47 4.94 -23.44
CA LYS A 55 -5.91 6.34 -23.60
C LYS A 55 -6.93 6.57 -24.72
N ALA A 56 -6.78 5.87 -25.86
CA ALA A 56 -7.61 6.09 -27.04
C ALA A 56 -9.08 5.68 -26.85
N GLN A 57 -9.38 4.83 -25.86
CA GLN A 57 -10.72 4.30 -25.60
C GLN A 57 -11.42 4.99 -24.42
N LEU A 58 -10.89 6.13 -23.97
CA LEU A 58 -11.39 6.87 -22.81
C LEU A 58 -11.84 8.25 -23.25
N SER A 59 -13.11 8.56 -22.97
CA SER A 59 -13.61 9.92 -23.08
C SER A 59 -13.04 10.79 -21.95
N ARG A 60 -13.06 12.11 -22.16
CA ARG A 60 -12.67 13.07 -21.12
C ARG A 60 -13.54 12.95 -19.87
N GLN A 61 -14.84 12.73 -20.04
CA GLN A 61 -15.80 12.59 -18.94
C GLN A 61 -15.52 11.35 -18.08
N GLU A 62 -15.18 10.22 -18.72
CA GLU A 62 -14.77 9.01 -17.99
C GLU A 62 -13.47 9.24 -17.20
N LEU A 63 -12.51 9.95 -17.79
CA LEU A 63 -11.25 10.27 -17.12
C LEU A 63 -11.47 11.21 -15.92
N ASP A 64 -12.30 12.24 -16.09
CA ASP A 64 -12.64 13.18 -15.02
C ASP A 64 -13.35 12.47 -13.86
N ARG A 65 -14.28 11.55 -14.17
CA ARG A 65 -14.93 10.69 -13.17
C ARG A 65 -13.93 9.78 -12.46
N ALA A 66 -13.02 9.16 -13.20
CA ALA A 66 -11.99 8.30 -12.63
C ALA A 66 -11.07 9.08 -11.68
N GLN A 67 -10.65 10.29 -12.05
CA GLN A 67 -9.85 11.18 -11.21
C GLN A 67 -10.59 11.56 -9.92
N GLU A 68 -11.88 11.85 -10.00
CA GLU A 68 -12.71 12.15 -8.83
C GLU A 68 -12.87 10.94 -7.90
N GLN A 69 -13.05 9.74 -8.45
CA GLN A 69 -13.09 8.50 -7.68
C GLN A 69 -11.74 8.21 -6.99
N VAL A 70 -10.62 8.48 -7.66
CA VAL A 70 -9.29 8.39 -7.05
C VAL A 70 -9.16 9.41 -5.93
N ARG A 71 -9.55 10.68 -6.14
CA ARG A 71 -9.49 11.73 -5.11
C ARG A 71 -10.28 11.33 -3.85
N ALA A 72 -11.47 10.76 -4.03
CA ALA A 72 -12.30 10.26 -2.93
C ALA A 72 -11.75 8.99 -2.27
N ALA A 73 -10.80 8.30 -2.88
CA ALA A 73 -10.07 7.17 -2.31
C ALA A 73 -8.76 7.59 -1.61
N LEU A 74 -8.44 8.89 -1.56
CA LEU A 74 -7.29 9.43 -0.83
C LEU A 74 -7.67 9.80 0.60
N MET A 75 -6.68 9.79 1.47
CA MET A 75 -6.77 10.25 2.86
C MET A 75 -5.58 11.14 3.22
N VAL A 76 -5.76 11.98 4.24
CA VAL A 76 -4.67 12.78 4.83
C VAL A 76 -4.10 12.03 6.01
N GLN A 77 -2.82 11.65 5.92
CA GLN A 77 -2.08 11.10 7.04
C GLN A 77 -1.26 12.20 7.70
N ASP A 78 -1.55 12.43 8.97
CA ASP A 78 -0.95 13.46 9.82
C ASP A 78 0.21 12.87 10.64
N PHE A 79 1.33 13.59 10.70
CA PHE A 79 2.55 13.19 11.41
C PHE A 79 2.84 14.05 12.65
N SER A 80 1.92 14.93 13.05
CA SER A 80 2.03 15.78 14.25
C SER A 80 2.37 15.03 15.55
N ALA A 81 2.00 13.76 15.66
CA ALA A 81 2.37 12.91 16.78
C ALA A 81 3.88 12.68 16.92
N LEU A 82 4.66 12.87 15.85
CA LEU A 82 6.11 12.62 15.82
C LEU A 82 6.95 13.82 16.25
N ASP A 83 6.44 15.03 16.06
CA ASP A 83 7.14 16.28 16.43
C ASP A 83 6.47 17.01 17.61
N GLY A 84 5.32 16.51 18.08
CA GLY A 84 4.57 17.09 19.19
C GLY A 84 3.76 18.33 18.83
N SER A 85 3.57 18.61 17.53
CA SER A 85 2.70 19.67 17.05
C SER A 85 1.21 19.34 17.23
N ALA A 86 0.35 20.36 17.07
CA ALA A 86 -1.09 20.17 17.12
C ALA A 86 -1.56 19.41 15.87
N GLY A 87 -2.26 18.29 16.07
CA GLY A 87 -2.79 17.50 14.98
C GLY A 87 -3.86 18.21 14.15
N LEU A 88 -4.01 17.74 12.92
CA LEU A 88 -5.03 18.17 11.98
C LEU A 88 -6.41 17.70 12.45
N SER A 89 -7.34 18.64 12.55
CA SER A 89 -8.76 18.34 12.73
C SER A 89 -9.37 17.71 11.46
N ASP A 90 -10.49 17.01 11.60
CA ASP A 90 -11.19 16.38 10.46
C ASP A 90 -11.61 17.40 9.40
N ALA A 91 -12.02 18.61 9.82
CA ALA A 91 -12.36 19.71 8.91
C ALA A 91 -11.15 20.17 8.09
N GLU A 92 -9.96 20.20 8.69
CA GLU A 92 -8.73 20.56 7.98
C GLU A 92 -8.32 19.46 6.99
N ARG A 93 -8.44 18.19 7.37
CA ARG A 93 -8.19 17.05 6.47
C ARG A 93 -9.14 17.08 5.27
N ALA A 94 -10.43 17.33 5.51
CA ALA A 94 -11.42 17.46 4.45
C ALA A 94 -11.10 18.62 3.50
N ALA A 95 -10.71 19.78 4.03
CA ALA A 95 -10.34 20.95 3.21
C ALA A 95 -9.08 20.70 2.37
N ILE A 96 -8.10 19.94 2.88
CA ILE A 96 -6.91 19.52 2.12
C ILE A 96 -7.33 18.63 0.94
N LEU A 97 -8.16 17.61 1.18
CA LEU A 97 -8.63 16.70 0.13
C LEU A 97 -9.51 17.41 -0.93
N GLU A 98 -10.31 18.39 -0.52
CA GLU A 98 -11.09 19.22 -1.43
C GLU A 98 -10.20 20.04 -2.38
N ARG A 99 -9.05 20.53 -1.89
CA ARG A 99 -8.09 21.30 -2.68
C ARG A 99 -7.11 20.45 -3.48
N THR A 100 -7.16 19.13 -3.30
CA THR A 100 -6.26 18.20 -3.99
C THR A 100 -6.74 17.94 -5.41
N THR A 101 -5.87 18.18 -6.39
CA THR A 101 -6.16 17.88 -7.79
C THR A 101 -5.53 16.54 -8.16
N VAL A 102 -6.35 15.61 -8.65
CA VAL A 102 -5.88 14.34 -9.20
C VAL A 102 -5.88 14.39 -10.71
N ARG A 103 -4.78 13.97 -11.34
CA ARG A 103 -4.66 13.84 -12.79
C ARG A 103 -4.17 12.45 -13.16
N ILE A 104 -4.89 11.77 -14.03
CA ILE A 104 -4.47 10.47 -14.59
C ILE A 104 -3.82 10.73 -15.94
N GLU A 105 -2.57 10.30 -16.08
CA GLU A 105 -1.80 10.45 -17.32
C GLU A 105 -1.28 9.11 -17.82
N PHE A 106 -1.30 8.94 -19.14
CA PHE A 106 -0.82 7.74 -19.80
C PHE A 106 0.56 8.00 -20.39
N GLU A 107 1.51 7.14 -20.05
CA GLU A 107 2.80 7.09 -20.74
C GLU A 107 2.61 6.80 -22.22
N SER A 108 3.44 7.41 -23.05
CA SER A 108 3.39 7.23 -24.50
C SER A 108 4.59 6.41 -24.99
N ARG A 109 4.30 5.50 -25.92
CA ARG A 109 5.31 4.73 -26.65
C ARG A 109 5.01 4.90 -28.14
N SER A 110 6.03 5.29 -28.90
CA SER A 110 5.90 5.48 -30.34
C SER A 110 7.04 4.77 -31.04
N ARG A 111 6.67 3.85 -31.92
CA ARG A 111 7.61 3.12 -32.76
C ARG A 111 8.03 4.01 -33.92
N ASP A 112 9.31 4.37 -33.97
CA ASP A 112 9.85 5.15 -35.07
C ASP A 112 10.06 4.23 -36.29
N ALA A 113 9.78 4.72 -37.50
CA ALA A 113 9.88 3.90 -38.72
C ALA A 113 11.33 3.56 -39.09
N CYS A 114 12.29 4.37 -38.62
CA CYS A 114 13.70 4.29 -38.96
C CYS A 114 14.63 4.20 -37.73
N GLY A 115 14.11 3.93 -36.53
CA GLY A 115 14.89 3.96 -35.29
C GLY A 115 14.30 3.13 -34.14
N PRO A 116 14.98 3.08 -32.97
CA PRO A 116 14.48 2.39 -31.79
C PRO A 116 13.22 3.06 -31.24
N ASP A 117 12.43 2.31 -30.47
CA ASP A 117 11.19 2.78 -29.84
C ASP A 117 11.45 4.00 -28.96
N ARG A 118 10.66 5.07 -29.15
CA ARG A 118 10.72 6.25 -28.29
C ARG A 118 9.67 6.14 -27.21
N ASN A 119 10.07 6.42 -25.97
CA ASN A 119 9.24 6.25 -24.80
C ASN A 119 9.30 7.49 -23.92
N SER A 120 8.14 8.02 -23.54
CA SER A 120 8.03 9.08 -22.54
C SER A 120 7.48 8.48 -21.25
N ARG A 121 8.28 8.58 -20.18
CA ARG A 121 7.88 8.17 -18.82
C ARG A 121 7.35 9.37 -18.05
N ILE A 122 6.33 9.16 -17.24
CA ILE A 122 5.80 10.19 -16.35
C ILE A 122 6.31 9.88 -14.95
N LEU A 123 7.10 10.80 -14.40
CA LEU A 123 7.58 10.73 -13.03
C LEU A 123 6.83 11.75 -12.20
N VAL A 124 6.08 11.26 -11.21
CA VAL A 124 5.36 12.10 -10.26
C VAL A 124 6.29 12.33 -9.08
N VAL A 125 6.61 13.60 -8.83
CA VAL A 125 7.33 14.03 -7.62
C VAL A 125 6.30 14.67 -6.70
N PRO A 126 6.30 14.33 -5.40
CA PRO A 126 5.48 15.02 -4.41
C PRO A 126 5.72 16.53 -4.39
N SER A 127 4.87 17.27 -3.69
CA SER A 127 5.06 18.71 -3.50
C SER A 127 6.37 19.04 -2.77
N ASP A 128 6.77 20.32 -2.82
CA ASP A 128 8.06 20.75 -2.28
C ASP A 128 8.18 20.39 -0.80
N LYS A 129 9.37 19.93 -0.40
CA LYS A 129 9.74 19.53 0.96
C LYS A 129 8.96 18.37 1.55
N THR A 130 7.98 17.79 0.87
CA THR A 130 7.17 16.84 1.60
C THR A 130 7.98 15.64 2.03
N LEU A 131 8.89 15.10 1.22
CA LEU A 131 9.76 13.98 1.63
C LEU A 131 10.84 14.35 2.67
N GLU A 132 11.09 15.64 2.90
CA GLU A 132 12.16 16.15 3.76
C GLU A 132 12.02 15.64 5.20
N ILE A 133 10.82 15.69 5.79
CA ILE A 133 10.59 15.24 7.18
C ILE A 133 10.95 13.77 7.36
N THR A 134 10.57 12.94 6.39
CA THR A 134 10.85 11.51 6.44
C THR A 134 12.33 11.23 6.28
N GLN A 135 12.99 11.98 5.39
CA GLN A 135 14.43 11.92 5.24
C GLN A 135 15.12 12.32 6.54
N GLU A 136 14.76 13.45 7.15
CA GLU A 136 15.32 13.89 8.44
C GLU A 136 15.09 12.86 9.54
N MET A 137 13.90 12.26 9.61
CA MET A 137 13.60 11.19 10.57
C MET A 137 14.53 9.99 10.38
N LEU A 138 14.68 9.50 9.14
CA LEU A 138 15.56 8.37 8.83
C LEU A 138 17.03 8.70 9.12
N GLU A 139 17.46 9.92 8.79
CA GLU A 139 18.81 10.40 9.09
C GLU A 139 19.07 10.47 10.60
N ARG A 140 18.10 10.95 11.39
CA ARG A 140 18.17 10.96 12.87
C ARG A 140 18.18 9.56 13.48
N GLN A 141 17.52 8.59 12.84
CA GLN A 141 17.48 7.20 13.30
C GLN A 141 18.85 6.51 13.18
N GLY A 142 19.76 7.05 12.34
CA GLY A 142 21.11 6.55 12.18
C GLY A 142 21.16 5.23 11.41
N LYS A 143 22.19 4.42 11.67
CA LYS A 143 22.33 3.09 11.04
C LYS A 143 21.55 2.05 11.83
N ALA A 144 20.59 1.39 11.19
CA ALA A 144 19.87 0.24 11.73
C ALA A 144 20.04 -0.98 10.81
N GLU A 145 20.21 -2.17 11.41
CA GLU A 145 20.10 -3.43 10.68
C GLU A 145 18.62 -3.75 10.47
N GLY A 146 18.11 -3.36 9.29
CA GLY A 146 16.70 -3.41 8.97
C GLY A 146 15.94 -2.20 9.52
N PHE A 147 15.10 -1.60 8.67
CA PHE A 147 14.15 -0.56 9.06
C PHE A 147 12.86 -0.78 8.28
N ARG A 148 11.74 -0.38 8.86
CA ARG A 148 10.48 -0.36 8.13
C ARG A 148 10.43 0.92 7.30
N PRO A 149 10.31 0.83 5.97
CA PRO A 149 10.17 2.04 5.17
C PRO A 149 8.94 2.84 5.64
N PRO A 150 9.10 4.16 5.74
CA PRO A 150 7.98 5.06 5.98
C PRO A 150 7.00 4.86 4.81
N LEU A 151 5.72 4.65 5.10
CA LEU A 151 4.65 4.27 4.15
C LEU A 151 4.48 2.76 3.85
N SER A 152 5.16 1.86 4.56
CA SER A 152 4.80 0.42 4.53
C SER A 152 3.66 0.14 5.52
N TYR A 153 2.57 -0.50 5.07
CA TYR A 153 1.45 -0.86 5.94
C TYR A 153 1.70 -2.20 6.66
N GLU A 154 0.96 -2.48 7.73
CA GLU A 154 1.10 -3.77 8.46
C GLU A 154 0.78 -4.97 7.55
N LEU A 155 -0.18 -4.80 6.63
CA LEU A 155 -0.53 -5.85 5.68
C LEU A 155 0.65 -6.20 4.76
N ASP A 156 1.47 -5.23 4.36
CA ASP A 156 2.66 -5.47 3.53
C ASP A 156 3.70 -6.33 4.26
N LYS A 157 3.89 -6.08 5.56
CA LYS A 157 4.78 -6.87 6.39
C LYS A 157 4.33 -8.33 6.46
N SER A 158 3.03 -8.57 6.68
CA SER A 158 2.46 -9.91 6.72
C SER A 158 2.56 -10.61 5.36
N LEU A 159 2.28 -9.90 4.25
CA LEU A 159 2.42 -10.42 2.89
C LEU A 159 3.87 -10.81 2.57
N MET A 160 4.84 -9.95 2.90
CA MET A 160 6.27 -10.24 2.71
C MET A 160 6.73 -11.44 3.55
N LEU A 161 6.32 -11.50 4.83
CA LEU A 161 6.66 -12.61 5.70
C LEU A 161 6.08 -13.94 5.16
N ALA A 162 4.83 -13.91 4.70
CA ALA A 162 4.18 -15.07 4.09
C ALA A 162 4.89 -15.50 2.79
N SER A 163 5.29 -14.56 1.93
CA SER A 163 5.98 -14.88 0.68
C SER A 163 7.38 -15.46 0.91
N LEU A 164 8.07 -15.04 1.97
CA LEU A 164 9.42 -15.51 2.32
C LEU A 164 9.42 -16.80 3.14
N LYS A 165 8.25 -17.39 3.45
CA LYS A 165 8.15 -18.61 4.28
C LYS A 165 9.09 -19.72 3.81
N SER A 166 9.12 -20.01 2.51
CA SER A 166 9.96 -21.09 1.95
C SER A 166 11.46 -20.79 2.12
N GLU A 167 11.88 -19.54 1.97
CA GLU A 167 13.26 -19.10 2.16
C GLU A 167 13.66 -19.17 3.64
N ILE A 168 12.76 -18.73 4.55
CA ILE A 168 12.96 -18.85 6.00
C ILE A 168 13.16 -20.31 6.40
N LEU A 169 12.33 -21.22 5.88
CA LEU A 169 12.48 -22.65 6.15
C LEU A 169 13.76 -23.23 5.54
N ALA A 170 14.19 -22.75 4.37
CA ALA A 170 15.48 -23.14 3.79
C ALA A 170 16.66 -22.69 4.66
N MET A 171 16.65 -21.45 5.16
CA MET A 171 17.67 -20.95 6.10
C MET A 171 17.70 -21.76 7.41
N VAL A 172 16.54 -22.16 7.93
CA VAL A 172 16.44 -23.05 9.09
C VAL A 172 17.01 -24.43 8.79
N ARG A 173 16.85 -24.93 7.57
CA ARG A 173 17.45 -26.20 7.14
C ARG A 173 18.98 -26.14 7.05
N GLU A 174 19.53 -24.99 6.66
CA GLU A 174 20.98 -24.77 6.64
C GLU A 174 21.60 -24.78 8.03
N PHE A 175 20.82 -24.50 9.08
CA PHE A 175 21.29 -24.55 10.47
C PHE A 175 21.85 -25.95 10.84
N ALA A 176 21.16 -27.02 10.42
CA ALA A 176 21.62 -28.40 10.60
C ALA A 176 23.00 -28.68 9.99
N GLY A 177 23.31 -28.01 8.88
CA GLY A 177 24.59 -28.17 8.18
C GLY A 177 25.77 -27.44 8.83
N LYS A 178 25.51 -26.54 9.80
CA LYS A 178 26.51 -25.67 10.45
C LYS A 178 26.71 -25.97 11.95
N ALA A 179 25.78 -26.66 12.61
CA ALA A 179 25.86 -27.00 14.03
C ALA A 179 26.70 -28.27 14.30
N PRO A 180 27.31 -28.44 15.50
CA PRO A 180 27.98 -29.68 15.87
C PRO A 180 26.98 -30.85 15.87
N PRO A 181 27.25 -31.94 15.13
CA PRO A 181 26.27 -32.99 14.84
C PRO A 181 25.81 -33.77 16.08
N ASP A 182 26.58 -33.76 17.16
CA ASP A 182 26.37 -34.61 18.33
C ASP A 182 25.07 -34.31 19.10
N LYS A 183 24.47 -33.13 18.90
CA LYS A 183 23.22 -32.69 19.55
C LYS A 183 22.09 -32.38 18.58
N TRP A 184 22.35 -32.38 17.28
CA TRP A 184 21.36 -32.02 16.27
C TRP A 184 20.84 -33.28 15.57
N THR A 185 19.61 -33.66 15.88
CA THR A 185 18.99 -34.85 15.29
C THR A 185 17.98 -34.46 14.20
N PRO A 186 17.65 -35.37 13.26
CA PRO A 186 16.59 -35.13 12.28
C PRO A 186 15.25 -34.77 12.91
N GLU A 187 14.92 -35.32 14.08
CA GLU A 187 13.69 -35.04 14.81
C GLU A 187 13.67 -33.60 15.35
N LEU A 188 14.80 -33.11 15.88
CA LEU A 188 14.94 -31.72 16.33
C LEU A 188 14.85 -30.75 15.15
N GLN A 189 15.46 -31.09 14.01
CA GLN A 189 15.34 -30.31 12.78
C GLN A 189 13.87 -30.22 12.33
N ALA A 190 13.16 -31.35 12.28
CA ALA A 190 11.76 -31.38 11.90
C ALA A 190 10.89 -30.57 12.86
N ALA A 191 11.11 -30.68 14.18
CA ALA A 191 10.39 -29.91 15.18
C ALA A 191 10.62 -28.39 15.02
N LEU A 192 11.85 -27.97 14.72
CA LEU A 192 12.16 -26.57 14.44
C LEU A 192 11.49 -26.08 13.15
N GLU A 193 11.57 -26.86 12.06
CA GLU A 193 10.91 -26.51 10.79
C GLU A 193 9.39 -26.38 10.97
N THR A 194 8.75 -27.30 11.71
CA THR A 194 7.33 -27.23 12.04
C THR A 194 7.01 -25.98 12.86
N HIS A 195 7.74 -25.72 13.95
CA HIS A 195 7.52 -24.53 14.78
C HIS A 195 7.65 -23.25 13.97
N MET A 196 8.68 -23.13 13.11
CA MET A 196 8.88 -21.95 12.27
C MET A 196 7.78 -21.81 11.23
N ALA A 197 7.31 -22.90 10.63
CA ALA A 197 6.20 -22.88 9.68
C ALA A 197 4.89 -22.40 10.34
N GLU A 198 4.62 -22.86 11.56
CA GLU A 198 3.47 -22.44 12.38
C GLU A 198 3.60 -20.98 12.81
N ALA A 199 4.77 -20.57 13.28
CA ALA A 199 5.07 -19.21 13.73
C ALA A 199 4.92 -18.17 12.61
N VAL A 200 5.34 -18.51 11.39
CA VAL A 200 5.15 -17.67 10.19
C VAL A 200 3.67 -17.62 9.80
N ALA A 201 2.98 -18.77 9.81
CA ALA A 201 1.56 -18.82 9.49
C ALA A 201 0.73 -17.96 10.47
N GLU A 202 0.99 -18.07 11.77
CA GLU A 202 0.30 -17.32 12.80
C GLU A 202 0.49 -15.79 12.64
N ARG A 203 1.71 -15.36 12.32
CA ARG A 203 2.03 -13.93 12.08
C ARG A 203 1.48 -13.39 10.76
N SER A 204 1.01 -14.28 9.88
CA SER A 204 0.42 -13.93 8.59
C SER A 204 -1.11 -13.89 8.64
N VAL A 205 -1.72 -13.98 9.83
CA VAL A 205 -3.17 -13.93 10.04
C VAL A 205 -3.49 -12.78 10.99
N PHE A 206 -4.42 -11.92 10.58
CA PHE A 206 -4.96 -10.87 11.43
C PHE A 206 -6.01 -11.47 12.36
N LYS A 207 -5.92 -11.18 13.66
CA LYS A 207 -6.78 -11.76 14.68
C LYS A 207 -7.77 -10.75 15.22
N ASP A 208 -8.97 -11.21 15.58
CA ASP A 208 -9.98 -10.42 16.28
C ASP A 208 -9.65 -10.25 17.77
N GLY A 209 -10.51 -9.55 18.52
CA GLY A 209 -10.35 -9.35 19.96
C GLY A 209 -10.37 -10.64 20.80
N GLY A 210 -10.82 -11.76 20.23
CA GLY A 210 -10.80 -13.09 20.83
C GLY A 210 -9.59 -13.93 20.43
N GLY A 211 -8.71 -13.43 19.57
CA GLY A 211 -7.52 -14.14 19.09
C GLY A 211 -7.79 -15.15 17.96
N LEU A 212 -9.00 -15.16 17.39
CA LEU A 212 -9.36 -15.97 16.23
C LEU A 212 -9.06 -15.20 14.93
N PRO A 213 -8.88 -15.88 13.77
CA PRO A 213 -8.76 -15.19 12.49
C PRO A 213 -9.95 -14.25 12.27
N ALA A 214 -9.68 -12.97 12.06
CA ALA A 214 -10.72 -11.98 11.80
C ALA A 214 -11.38 -12.24 10.44
N ASP A 215 -12.71 -12.16 10.37
CA ASP A 215 -13.43 -12.14 9.10
C ASP A 215 -13.43 -10.71 8.54
N ASP A 216 -12.27 -10.31 7.99
CA ASP A 216 -12.03 -8.96 7.51
C ASP A 216 -11.29 -8.92 6.17
N VAL A 217 -11.29 -7.72 5.59
CA VAL A 217 -10.68 -7.45 4.29
C VAL A 217 -9.17 -7.75 4.25
N LYS A 218 -8.47 -7.68 5.40
CA LYS A 218 -7.02 -7.94 5.45
C LYS A 218 -6.77 -9.43 5.26
N ASN A 219 -7.50 -10.29 5.96
CA ASN A 219 -7.39 -11.73 5.78
C ASN A 219 -7.90 -12.19 4.41
N GLU A 220 -8.91 -11.53 3.84
CA GLU A 220 -9.32 -11.79 2.45
C GLU A 220 -8.19 -11.46 1.44
N ILE A 221 -7.44 -10.37 1.65
CA ILE A 221 -6.31 -10.00 0.80
C ILE A 221 -5.13 -10.97 0.99
N MET A 222 -4.84 -11.39 2.22
CA MET A 222 -3.79 -12.39 2.51
C MET A 222 -3.98 -13.69 1.72
N THR A 223 -5.22 -14.05 1.37
CA THR A 223 -5.55 -15.27 0.63
C THR A 223 -5.78 -15.04 -0.88
N SER A 224 -5.72 -13.78 -1.35
CA SER A 224 -6.03 -13.43 -2.74
C SER A 224 -4.89 -12.67 -3.42
N PRO A 225 -4.05 -13.36 -4.23
CA PRO A 225 -2.95 -12.73 -4.97
C PRO A 225 -3.41 -11.57 -5.85
N MET A 226 -4.60 -11.67 -6.44
CA MET A 226 -5.14 -10.62 -7.31
C MET A 226 -5.48 -9.35 -6.53
N ARG A 227 -6.06 -9.48 -5.33
CA ARG A 227 -6.37 -8.32 -4.48
C ARG A 227 -5.10 -7.69 -3.92
N ALA A 228 -4.14 -8.51 -3.50
CA ALA A 228 -2.82 -8.04 -3.10
C ALA A 228 -2.10 -7.28 -4.22
N PHE A 229 -2.20 -7.76 -5.47
CA PHE A 229 -1.68 -7.08 -6.64
C PHE A 229 -2.35 -5.72 -6.87
N HIS A 230 -3.69 -5.65 -6.92
CA HIS A 230 -4.39 -4.37 -7.06
C HIS A 230 -4.04 -3.40 -5.94
N ARG A 231 -4.06 -3.84 -4.68
CA ARG A 231 -3.64 -3.02 -3.55
C ARG A 231 -2.23 -2.47 -3.74
N SER A 232 -1.27 -3.32 -4.13
CA SER A 232 0.12 -2.88 -4.38
C SER A 232 0.18 -1.81 -5.48
N VAL A 233 -0.52 -2.00 -6.60
CA VAL A 233 -0.59 -1.00 -7.68
C VAL A 233 -1.16 0.32 -7.18
N GLY A 234 -2.24 0.30 -6.40
CA GLY A 234 -2.85 1.53 -5.86
C GLY A 234 -1.97 2.25 -4.84
N ILE A 235 -1.24 1.50 -4.01
CA ILE A 235 -0.22 2.06 -3.12
C ILE A 235 0.88 2.73 -3.93
N TYR A 236 1.44 2.08 -4.95
CA TYR A 236 2.48 2.72 -5.78
C TYR A 236 1.97 3.96 -6.53
N ALA A 237 0.71 3.95 -6.96
CA ALA A 237 0.10 5.09 -7.63
C ALA A 237 -0.11 6.29 -6.70
N THR A 238 -0.17 6.08 -5.37
CA THR A 238 -0.57 7.13 -4.41
C THR A 238 0.49 7.48 -3.38
N ASN A 239 1.42 6.58 -3.03
CA ASN A 239 2.51 6.81 -2.08
C ASN A 239 3.57 7.81 -2.59
N MET A 240 3.36 8.41 -3.76
CA MET A 240 4.18 9.49 -4.34
C MET A 240 3.51 10.87 -4.16
N CYS A 241 2.30 10.95 -3.60
CA CYS A 241 1.54 12.17 -3.39
C CYS A 241 1.76 12.73 -1.98
N ARG A 242 2.99 13.10 -1.67
CA ARG A 242 3.28 13.83 -0.45
C ARG A 242 3.01 15.33 -0.67
#